data_AF-A0A931EAB6-F1
#
_entry.id   AF-A0A931EAB6-F1
#
_cell.length_a   1.000
_cell.length_b   1.000
_cell.length_c   1.000
_cell.angle_alpha   90.00
_cell.angle_beta   90.00
_cell.angle_gamma   90.00
#
_symmetry.space_group_name_H-M   'P 1'
#
loop_
_entity.id
_entity.type
_entity.pdbx_description
1 polymer ?
#
loop_
_entity_poly.entity_id
_entity_poly.type
_entity_poly.pdbx_seq_one_letter_code
_entity_poly.pdbx_strand_id
1 'polypeptide(L)'
;MAKNTSILLGDHFDQFISQQIKTGKFSSASEVVRAALRMFEHEESKKTQLINELKKGEKSGFVKDFDRSKFLKTLHNKYAAE
;
A
#
# COMPACT_ATOMS: atom_id res chain seq x y z
N MET A 1 -2.34 -21.27 13.46
CA MET A 1 -2.69 -22.56 12.80
C MET A 1 -3.30 -22.25 11.44
N ALA A 2 -2.89 -22.94 10.38
CA ALA A 2 -3.53 -22.81 9.08
C ALA A 2 -4.97 -23.34 9.17
N LYS A 3 -5.95 -22.56 8.73
CA LYS A 3 -7.34 -22.99 8.62
C LYS A 3 -7.66 -23.22 7.14
N ASN A 4 -8.25 -24.37 6.83
CA ASN A 4 -8.79 -24.65 5.50
C ASN A 4 -10.17 -24.02 5.41
N THR A 5 -10.38 -23.18 4.40
CA THR A 5 -11.63 -22.45 4.20
C THR A 5 -12.13 -22.73 2.80
N SER A 6 -13.37 -23.20 2.69
CA SER A 6 -14.07 -23.30 1.41
C SER A 6 -14.68 -21.94 1.06
N ILE A 7 -14.48 -21.48 -0.16
CA ILE A 7 -14.93 -20.17 -0.64
C ILE A 7 -15.64 -20.41 -1.98
N LEU A 8 -16.82 -19.82 -2.15
CA LEU A 8 -17.51 -19.77 -3.43
C LEU A 8 -16.97 -18.60 -4.24
N LEU A 9 -16.50 -18.89 -5.45
CA LEU A 9 -16.03 -17.89 -6.40
C LEU A 9 -16.97 -17.89 -7.61
N GLY A 10 -17.30 -16.70 -8.10
CA GLY A 10 -18.02 -16.58 -9.36
C GLY A 10 -17.13 -16.89 -10.57
N ASP A 11 -17.76 -17.18 -11.70
CA ASP A 11 -17.09 -17.62 -12.94
C ASP A 11 -15.93 -16.72 -13.38
N HIS A 12 -16.06 -15.40 -13.21
CA HIS A 12 -15.01 -14.44 -13.52
C HIS A 12 -13.70 -14.73 -12.76
N PHE A 13 -13.79 -14.96 -11.44
CA PHE A 13 -12.59 -15.21 -10.63
C PHE A 13 -12.05 -16.61 -10.82
N ASP A 14 -12.91 -17.59 -11.10
CA ASP A 14 -12.47 -18.94 -11.44
C ASP A 14 -11.65 -18.96 -12.75
N GLN A 15 -12.13 -18.25 -13.79
CA GLN A 15 -11.39 -18.08 -15.04
C GLN A 15 -10.06 -17.35 -14.82
N PHE A 16 -10.06 -16.27 -14.03
CA PHE A 16 -8.84 -15.55 -13.70
C PHE A 16 -7.81 -16.44 -12.99
N ILE A 17 -8.21 -17.17 -11.95
CA ILE A 17 -7.34 -18.09 -11.22
C ILE A 17 -6.80 -19.18 -12.15
N SER A 18 -7.67 -19.77 -12.96
CA SER A 18 -7.28 -20.79 -13.94
C SER A 18 -6.24 -20.26 -14.93
N GLN A 19 -6.38 -19.02 -15.39
CA GLN A 19 -5.40 -18.40 -16.29
C GLN A 19 -4.07 -18.14 -15.58
N GLN A 20 -4.09 -17.66 -14.32
CA GLN A 20 -2.88 -17.48 -13.53
C GLN A 20 -2.11 -18.79 -13.32
N ILE A 21 -2.81 -19.90 -13.07
CA ILE A 21 -2.18 -21.23 -12.96
C ILE A 21 -1.62 -21.67 -14.32
N LYS A 22 -2.38 -21.50 -15.42
CA LYS A 22 -1.93 -21.85 -16.78
C LYS A 22 -0.66 -21.12 -17.20
N THR A 23 -0.43 -19.90 -16.70
CA THR A 23 0.82 -19.17 -16.97
C THR A 23 2.05 -19.78 -16.30
N GLY A 24 1.87 -20.74 -15.39
CA GLY A 24 2.95 -21.34 -14.60
C GLY A 24 3.39 -20.48 -13.41
N LYS A 25 2.81 -19.29 -13.22
CA LYS A 25 3.16 -18.37 -12.12
C LYS A 25 2.74 -18.90 -10.74
N PHE A 26 1.70 -19.72 -10.67
CA PHE A 26 1.18 -20.29 -9.43
C PHE A 26 0.86 -21.77 -9.61
N SER A 27 1.09 -22.55 -8.55
CA SER A 27 0.89 -24.00 -8.54
C SER A 27 -0.54 -24.44 -8.20
N SER A 28 -1.33 -23.56 -7.56
CA SER A 28 -2.69 -23.87 -7.12
C SER A 28 -3.56 -22.62 -6.93
N ALA A 29 -4.89 -22.82 -6.94
CA ALA A 29 -5.85 -21.75 -6.65
C ALA A 29 -5.62 -21.14 -5.25
N SER A 30 -5.32 -21.98 -4.25
CA SER A 30 -5.02 -21.50 -2.90
C SER A 30 -3.78 -20.60 -2.85
N GLU A 31 -2.81 -20.82 -3.73
CA GLU A 31 -1.62 -19.96 -3.82
C GLU A 31 -1.97 -18.60 -4.42
N VAL A 32 -2.77 -18.57 -5.49
CA VAL A 32 -3.28 -17.33 -6.09
C VAL A 32 -4.06 -16.52 -5.06
N VAL A 33 -4.99 -17.16 -4.35
CA VAL A 33 -5.81 -16.50 -3.31
C VAL A 33 -4.93 -15.95 -2.18
N ARG A 34 -3.94 -16.70 -1.71
CA ARG A 34 -2.99 -16.20 -0.69
C ARG A 34 -2.20 -15.00 -1.19
N ALA A 35 -1.73 -15.02 -2.44
CA ALA A 35 -0.99 -13.90 -3.02
C ALA A 35 -1.89 -12.65 -3.11
N ALA A 36 -3.14 -12.82 -3.54
CA ALA A 36 -4.12 -11.73 -3.60
C ALA A 36 -4.40 -11.14 -2.21
N LEU A 37 -4.58 -11.99 -1.19
CA LEU A 37 -4.83 -11.54 0.19
C LEU A 37 -3.62 -10.79 0.78
N ARG A 38 -2.39 -11.23 0.50
CA ARG A 38 -1.18 -10.50 0.92
C ARG A 38 -1.10 -9.12 0.28
N MET A 39 -1.43 -9.02 -1.01
CA MET A 39 -1.46 -7.73 -1.71
C MET A 39 -2.55 -6.84 -1.10
N PHE A 40 -3.74 -7.38 -0.84
CA PHE A 40 -4.84 -6.64 -0.23
C PHE A 40 -4.47 -6.11 1.17
N GLU A 41 -3.86 -6.94 2.01
CA GLU A 41 -3.39 -6.53 3.35
C GLU A 41 -2.37 -5.39 3.26
N HIS A 42 -1.42 -5.49 2.33
CA HIS A 42 -0.40 -4.45 2.12
C HIS A 42 -1.00 -3.11 1.70
N GLU A 43 -1.95 -3.14 0.77
CA GLU A 43 -2.63 -1.93 0.29
C GLU A 43 -3.49 -1.28 1.39
N GLU A 44 -4.23 -2.08 2.19
CA GLU A 44 -4.99 -1.55 3.32
C GLU A 44 -4.09 -0.97 4.43
N SER A 45 -2.92 -1.58 4.67
CA SER A 45 -1.91 -1.05 5.58
C SER A 45 -1.38 0.30 5.10
N LYS A 46 -0.94 0.40 3.84
CA LYS A 46 -0.48 1.67 3.23
C LYS A 46 -1.54 2.76 3.30
N LYS A 47 -2.79 2.43 2.95
CA LYS A 47 -3.91 3.37 2.99
C LYS A 47 -4.13 3.91 4.40
N THR A 48 -4.10 3.04 5.39
CA THR A 48 -4.26 3.44 6.81
C THR A 48 -3.12 4.34 7.25
N GLN A 49 -1.88 4.02 6.89
CA GLN A 49 -0.71 4.87 7.17
C GLN A 49 -0.84 6.24 6.51
N LEU A 50 -1.19 6.29 5.23
CA LEU A 50 -1.40 7.54 4.50
C LEU A 50 -2.45 8.42 5.16
N ILE A 51 -3.61 7.86 5.51
CA ILE A 51 -4.69 8.60 6.21
C ILE A 51 -4.19 9.15 7.55
N ASN A 52 -3.40 8.36 8.29
CA ASN A 52 -2.86 8.82 9.57
C ASN A 52 -1.86 9.96 9.41
N GLU A 53 -0.98 9.90 8.42
CA GLU A 53 -0.03 10.99 8.12
C GLU A 53 -0.73 12.25 7.61
N LEU A 54 -1.78 12.12 6.79
CA LEU A 54 -2.60 13.26 6.37
C LEU A 54 -3.28 13.93 7.57
N LYS A 55 -3.88 13.14 8.48
CA LYS A 55 -4.49 13.67 9.72
C LYS A 55 -3.47 14.38 10.61
N LYS A 56 -2.23 13.89 10.69
CA LYS A 56 -1.15 14.57 11.42
C LYS A 56 -0.81 15.90 10.74
N GLY A 57 -0.71 15.92 9.41
CA GLY A 57 -0.50 17.14 8.62
C GLY A 57 -1.58 18.18 8.85
N GLU A 58 -2.85 17.80 8.76
CA GLU A 58 -4.00 18.69 9.01
C GLU A 58 -3.98 19.26 10.44
N LYS A 59 -3.64 18.43 11.43
CA LYS A 59 -3.52 18.86 12.84
C LYS A 59 -2.30 19.73 13.13
N SER A 60 -1.27 19.68 12.27
CA SER A 60 -0.05 20.49 12.44
C SER A 60 -0.28 21.98 12.15
N GLY A 61 -1.44 22.32 11.58
CA GLY A 61 -1.80 23.68 11.20
C GLY A 61 -1.20 24.07 9.85
N PHE A 62 -1.68 25.20 9.32
CA PHE A 62 -1.27 25.70 8.00
C PHE A 62 -0.37 26.91 8.14
N VAL A 63 0.75 26.92 7.41
CA VAL A 63 1.60 28.10 7.25
C VAL A 63 1.00 28.99 6.17
N LYS A 64 0.59 30.20 6.53
CA LYS A 64 -0.09 31.13 5.60
C LYS A 64 0.85 31.79 4.60
N ASP A 65 2.08 32.09 5.00
CA ASP A 65 3.05 32.87 4.21
C ASP A 65 4.33 32.05 3.91
N PHE A 66 4.15 30.88 3.30
CA PHE A 66 5.28 29.99 3.03
C PHE A 66 6.17 30.54 1.90
N ASP A 67 7.36 31.03 2.25
CA ASP A 67 8.42 31.39 1.30
C ASP A 67 9.39 30.22 1.08
N ARG A 68 9.27 29.59 -0.10
CA ARG A 68 10.11 28.47 -0.53
C ARG A 68 11.60 28.82 -0.56
N SER A 69 11.96 30.04 -0.97
CA SER A 69 13.37 30.45 -1.14
C SER A 69 14.06 30.61 0.21
N LYS A 70 13.36 31.20 1.19
CA LYS A 70 13.81 31.32 2.56
C LYS A 70 13.92 29.95 3.23
N PHE A 71 12.92 29.09 3.04
CA PHE A 71 12.93 27.72 3.56
C PHE A 71 14.11 26.90 3.03
N LEU A 72 14.38 26.95 1.72
CA LEU A 72 15.50 26.23 1.13
C LEU A 72 16.85 26.71 1.67
N LYS A 73 17.04 28.03 1.81
CA LYS A 73 18.25 28.59 2.45
C LYS A 73 18.41 28.10 3.89
N THR A 74 17.32 28.03 4.67
CA THR A 74 17.38 27.50 6.03
C THR A 74 17.74 26.01 6.08
N LEU A 75 17.25 25.22 5.13
CA LEU A 75 17.62 23.80 5.02
C LEU A 75 19.11 23.63 4.67
N HIS A 76 19.61 24.35 3.66
CA HIS A 76 21.02 24.30 3.31
C HIS A 76 21.90 24.71 4.51
N ASN A 77 21.58 25.80 5.20
CA ASN A 77 22.36 26.21 6.37
C ASN A 77 22.30 25.20 7.53
N LYS A 78 21.19 24.47 7.69
CA LYS A 78 21.00 23.49 8.76
C LYS A 78 21.76 22.18 8.50
N TYR A 79 21.93 21.79 7.23
CA TYR A 79 22.51 20.50 6.83
C TYR A 79 23.83 20.62 6.07
N ALA A 80 24.35 21.82 5.79
CA ALA A 80 25.64 22.02 5.11
C ALA A 80 26.86 21.99 6.04
N ALA A 81 26.68 21.65 7.32
CA ALA A 81 27.76 21.53 8.31
C ALA A 81 28.11 20.07 8.66
N GLU A 82 27.65 19.10 7.87
CA GLU A 82 28.15 17.72 7.87
C GLU A 82 29.04 17.46 6.64
#